data_AF-A0A0R1UTX2-F1
#
_entry.id   AF-A0A0R1UTX2-F1
#
_cell.length_a   1.000
_cell.length_b   1.000
_cell.length_c   1.000
_cell.angle_alpha   90.00
_cell.angle_beta   90.00
_cell.angle_gamma   90.00
#
_symmetry.space_group_name_H-M   'P 1'
#
loop_
_entity.id
_entity.type
_entity.pdbx_description
1 polymer ?
#
loop_
_entity_poly.entity_id
_entity_poly.type
_entity_poly.pdbx_seq_one_letter_code
_entity_poly.pdbx_strand_id
1 'polypeptide(L)' 'MLSLQLSQLISDHIIAKEVDTSFVPTKTSYHLTELGLSLIPVIQAMDTWGQQYITALDD' A
#
# COMPACT_ATOMS: atom_id res chain seq x y z
N MET A 1 0.63 7.28 12.54
CA MET A 1 -0.82 7.44 12.25
C MET A 1 -1.07 7.01 10.81
N LEU A 2 -2.02 6.09 10.59
CA LEU A 2 -2.36 5.57 9.26
C LEU A 2 -2.86 6.66 8.29
N SER A 3 -3.59 7.66 8.79
CA SER A 3 -4.12 8.77 8.00
C SER A 3 -3.03 9.58 7.29
N LEU A 4 -1.90 9.82 7.96
CA LEU A 4 -0.75 10.52 7.38
C LEU A 4 -0.13 9.73 6.22
N GLN A 5 0.06 8.42 6.42
CA GLN A 5 0.63 7.54 5.40
C GLN A 5 -0.27 7.43 4.18
N LEU A 6 -1.58 7.30 4.37
CA LEU A 6 -2.55 7.30 3.27
C LEU A 6 -2.54 8.64 2.52
N SER A 7 -2.47 9.76 3.24
CA SER A 7 -2.39 11.09 2.60
C SER A 7 -1.15 11.23 1.73
N GLN A 8 0.00 10.73 2.19
CA GLN A 8 1.24 10.75 1.43
C GLN A 8 1.13 9.86 0.18
N LEU A 9 0.65 8.62 0.33
CA LEU A 9 0.51 7.69 -0.81
C LEU A 9 -0.51 8.16 -1.86
N ILE A 10 -1.50 8.96 -1.46
CA ILE A 10 -2.41 9.64 -2.39
C ILE A 10 -1.68 10.77 -3.14
N SER A 11 -0.91 11.59 -2.41
CA SER A 11 -0.07 12.64 -3.01
C SER A 11 0.93 12.07 -4.02
N ASP A 12 1.46 10.88 -3.75
CA ASP A 12 2.43 10.18 -4.62
C ASP A 12 1.76 9.36 -5.73
N HIS A 13 0.42 9.41 -5.84
CA HIS A 13 -0.38 8.70 -6.85
C HIS A 13 -0.29 7.18 -6.81
N ILE A 14 0.05 6.62 -5.65
CA ILE A 14 0.12 5.17 -5.40
C ILE A 14 -1.25 4.62 -4.97
N ILE A 15 -1.99 5.39 -4.16
CA ILE A 15 -3.32 5.04 -3.67
C ILE A 15 -4.34 6.07 -4.16
N ALA A 16 -5.52 5.60 -4.54
CA ALA A 16 -6.69 6.43 -4.77
C ALA A 16 -7.71 6.24 -3.64
N LYS A 17 -8.38 7.32 -3.28
CA LYS A 17 -9.46 7.37 -2.28
C LYS A 17 -10.79 7.58 -2.98
N GLU A 18 -11.75 6.74 -2.69
CA GLU A 18 -13.11 6.83 -3.18
C GLU A 18 -14.08 7.01 -2.01
N VAL A 19 -14.99 7.95 -2.13
CA VAL A 19 -16.01 8.25 -1.12
C VAL A 19 -17.37 7.98 -1.73
N ASP A 20 -18.01 6.91 -1.26
CA ASP A 20 -19.34 6.51 -1.67
C ASP A 20 -20.37 7.19 -0.76
N THR A 21 -21.04 8.20 -1.31
CA THR A 21 -22.12 8.95 -0.65
C THR A 21 -23.51 8.37 -0.92
N SER A 22 -23.63 7.34 -1.76
CA SER A 22 -24.91 6.68 -2.05
C SER A 22 -25.36 5.74 -0.93
N PHE A 23 -24.42 5.30 -0.08
CA PHE A 23 -24.66 4.49 1.09
C PHE A 23 -24.67 5.33 2.38
N VAL A 24 -25.57 5.01 3.32
CA VAL A 24 -25.62 5.61 4.66
C VAL A 24 -25.31 4.53 5.70
N PRO A 25 -24.25 4.68 6.51
CA PRO A 25 -23.32 5.82 6.60
C PRO A 25 -22.35 5.90 5.41
N THR A 26 -21.84 7.11 5.11
CA THR A 26 -20.88 7.32 4.01
C THR A 26 -19.69 6.36 4.13
N LYS A 27 -19.40 5.65 3.04
CA LYS A 27 -18.31 4.69 3.00
C LYS A 27 -17.10 5.32 2.31
N THR A 28 -15.91 5.03 2.81
CA THR A 28 -14.64 5.41 2.16
C THR A 28 -13.86 4.15 1.83
N SER A 29 -13.46 3.99 0.59
CA SER A 29 -12.56 2.93 0.09
C SER A 29 -11.23 3.52 -0.36
N TYR A 30 -10.17 2.74 -0.21
CA TYR A 30 -8.84 3.03 -0.74
C TYR A 30 -8.41 1.88 -1.62
N HIS A 31 -7.85 2.17 -2.78
CA HIS A 31 -7.37 1.17 -3.72
C HIS A 31 -6.03 1.60 -4.32
N LEU A 32 -5.23 0.63 -4.75
CA LEU A 32 -4.00 0.91 -5.50
C LEU A 32 -4.37 1.45 -6.89
N THR A 33 -3.62 2.44 -7.35
CA THR A 33 -3.67 2.89 -8.74
C THR A 33 -2.89 1.91 -9.63
N GLU A 34 -2.96 2.06 -10.95
CA GLU A 34 -2.09 1.29 -11.87
C GLU A 34 -0.61 1.46 -11.53
N LEU A 35 -0.19 2.68 -11.20
CA LEU A 35 1.18 2.95 -10.72
C LEU A 35 1.45 2.23 -9.40
N GLY A 36 0.54 2.28 -8.43
CA GLY A 36 0.69 1.58 -7.16
C GLY A 36 0.76 0.07 -7.30
N LEU A 37 0.01 -0.52 -8.22
CA LEU A 37 0.09 -1.95 -8.56
C LEU A 37 1.46 -2.32 -9.14
N SER A 38 2.07 -1.42 -9.92
CA SER A 38 3.42 -1.67 -10.48
C SER A 38 4.53 -1.78 -9.43
N LEU A 39 4.29 -1.31 -8.19
CA LEU A 39 5.23 -1.43 -7.08
C LEU A 39 5.21 -2.80 -6.39
N ILE A 40 4.16 -3.60 -6.60
CA ILE A 40 4.01 -4.94 -6.01
C ILE A 40 5.27 -5.81 -6.21
N PRO A 41 5.80 -6.00 -7.44
CA PRO A 41 6.99 -6.83 -7.63
C PRO A 41 8.23 -6.32 -6.87
N VAL A 42 8.36 -5.00 -6.69
CA VAL A 42 9.48 -4.42 -5.93
C VAL A 42 9.33 -4.75 -4.44
N ILE A 43 8.14 -4.57 -3.89
CA ILE A 43 7.84 -4.90 -2.48
C ILE A 43 8.05 -6.40 -2.23
N GLN A 44 7.62 -7.26 -3.16
CA GLN A 44 7.83 -8.71 -3.08
C GLN A 44 9.31 -9.08 -3.12
N ALA A 45 10.11 -8.42 -3.96
CA ALA A 45 11.55 -8.62 -4.00
C ALA A 45 12.22 -8.21 -2.68
N MET A 46 11.80 -7.08 -2.10
CA MET A 46 12.27 -6.63 -0.78
C MET A 46 11.93 -7.63 0.32
N ASP A 47 10.71 -8.17 0.33
CA ASP A 47 10.27 -9.20 1.29
C ASP A 47 11.08 -10.50 1.13
N THR A 48 11.25 -10.96 -0.10
CA THR A 48 12.05 -12.16 -0.41
C THR A 48 13.48 -12.02 0.08
N TRP A 49 14.11 -10.89 -0.19
CA TRP A 49 15.46 -10.60 0.30
C TRP A 49 15.51 -10.53 1.83
N GLY A 50 14.52 -9.89 2.46
CA GLY A 50 14.44 -9.78 3.91
C GLY A 50 14.35 -11.13 4.60
N GLN A 51 13.57 -12.06 4.04
CA GLN A 51 13.48 -13.44 4.55
C GLN A 51 14.81 -14.17 4.44
N GLN A 52 15.49 -14.09 3.29
CA GLN A 52 16.81 -14.68 3.10
C GLN A 52 17.84 -14.12 4.09
N TYR A 53 17.81 -12.81 4.33
CA TYR A 53 18.71 -12.14 5.25
C TYR A 53 18.49 -12.59 6.70
N ILE A 54 17.23 -12.70 7.15
CA ILE A 54 16.89 -13.19 8.48
C ILE A 54 17.37 -14.64 8.65
N THR A 55 17.10 -15.51 7.67
CA THR A 55 17.58 -16.90 7.71
C THR A 55 19.11 -16.97 7.80
N ALA A 56 19.84 -16.13 7.08
CA ALA A 56 21.30 -16.10 7.13
C ALA A 56 21.89 -15.51 8.42
N LEU A 57 21.09 -14.81 9.24
CA LEU A 57 21.49 -14.26 10.55
C LEU A 57 21.25 -15.22 11.71
N ASP A 58 20.30 -16.15 11.53
CA ASP A 58 19.93 -17.16 12.54
C ASP A 58 20.86 -18.40 12.51
N ASP A 59 21.74 -18.50 11.51
CA ASP A 59 22.84 -19.47 11.37
C ASP A 59 24.18 -18.94 11.91
#